data_AF-A0A1Q3DB95-F1
#
_entry.id   AF-A0A1Q3DB95-F1
#
_cell.length_a   1.000
_cell.length_b   1.000
_cell.length_c   1.000
_cell.angle_alpha   90.00
_cell.angle_beta   90.00
_cell.angle_gamma   90.00
#
_symmetry.space_group_name_H-M   'P 1'
#
loop_
_entity.id
_entity.type
_entity.pdbx_description
1 polymer ?
#
loop_
_entity_poly.entity_id
_entity_poly.type
_entity_poly.pdbx_seq_one_letter_code
_entity_poly.pdbx_strand_id
1 'polypeptide(L)' 'MDYSARKGQGGLLEGLYRVIMRRNSIYVTFVIAGAFVGERVVDYGVHKLWEYNNIGVYLLPSVIYVYIS' A
#
# COMPACT_ATOMS: atom_id res chain seq x y z
N MET A 1 -39.78 6.78 29.66
CA MET A 1 -38.45 6.27 29.34
C MET A 1 -38.17 6.59 27.90
N ASP A 2 -37.60 7.77 27.67
CA ASP A 2 -37.11 8.21 26.38
C ASP A 2 -35.91 7.33 25.98
N TYR A 3 -36.05 6.57 24.91
CA TYR A 3 -34.93 5.83 24.27
C TYR A 3 -34.01 6.77 23.48
N SER A 4 -33.85 8.00 23.94
CA SER A 4 -32.93 8.97 23.34
C SER A 4 -31.51 8.63 23.79
N ALA A 5 -30.65 8.41 22.79
CA ALA A 5 -29.19 8.28 22.89
C ALA A 5 -28.60 6.89 23.23
N ARG A 6 -28.83 5.91 22.36
CA ARG A 6 -27.71 5.03 21.93
C ARG A 6 -27.12 5.56 20.63
N LYS A 7 -26.63 6.81 20.66
CA LYS A 7 -25.78 7.39 19.61
C LYS A 7 -24.36 6.86 19.82
N GLY A 8 -24.22 5.53 19.70
CA GLY A 8 -22.93 4.86 19.67
C GLY A 8 -22.23 5.30 18.41
N GLN A 9 -21.24 6.17 18.58
CA GLN A 9 -20.30 6.66 17.60
C GLN A 9 -19.58 5.45 16.97
N GLY A 10 -20.15 4.86 15.93
CA GLY A 10 -19.44 3.91 15.08
C GLY A 10 -18.17 4.60 14.58
N GLY A 11 -17.02 4.09 14.97
CA GLY A 11 -15.73 4.78 14.78
C GLY A 11 -15.43 5.05 13.30
N LEU A 12 -14.37 5.85 13.04
CA LEU A 12 -13.92 6.17 11.68
C LEU A 12 -13.76 4.90 10.80
N LEU A 13 -13.25 3.82 11.39
CA LEU A 13 -13.12 2.51 10.75
C LEU A 13 -14.48 1.84 10.45
N GLU A 14 -15.48 2.00 11.31
CA GLU A 14 -16.84 1.47 11.10
C GLU A 14 -17.56 2.26 9.98
N GLY A 15 -17.33 3.57 9.92
CA GLY A 15 -17.76 4.42 8.81
C GLY A 15 -17.12 4.01 7.48
N LEU A 16 -15.80 3.81 7.46
CA LEU A 16 -15.06 3.36 6.28
C LEU A 16 -15.50 1.96 5.83
N TYR A 17 -15.66 1.04 6.78
CA TYR A 17 -16.16 -0.30 6.54
C TYR A 17 -17.55 -0.25 5.90
N ARG A 18 -18.47 0.53 6.45
CA ARG A 18 -19.81 0.69 5.90
C ARG A 18 -19.83 1.32 4.51
N VAL A 19 -18.83 2.13 4.15
CA VAL A 19 -18.74 2.71 2.81
C VAL A 19 -18.22 1.69 1.81
N ILE A 20 -17.14 0.99 2.14
CA ILE A 20 -16.45 0.09 1.21
C ILE A 20 -17.17 -1.26 1.10
N MET A 21 -17.64 -1.83 2.21
CA MET A 21 -18.16 -3.20 2.28
C MET A 21 -19.67 -3.31 2.02
N ARG A 22 -20.41 -2.19 1.95
CA ARG A 22 -21.88 -2.25 1.91
C ARG A 22 -22.48 -2.72 0.60
N ARG A 23 -21.75 -2.65 -0.52
CA ARG A 23 -22.22 -3.13 -1.83
C ARG A 23 -21.13 -3.96 -2.50
N ASN A 24 -21.50 -5.14 -3.01
CA ASN A 24 -20.57 -6.04 -3.70
C ASN A 24 -19.79 -5.34 -4.81
N SER A 25 -20.44 -4.49 -5.61
CA SER A 25 -19.76 -3.73 -6.67
C SER A 25 -18.69 -2.77 -6.14
N ILE A 26 -18.97 -2.08 -5.02
CA ILE A 26 -18.03 -1.13 -4.40
C ILE A 26 -16.86 -1.90 -3.78
N TYR A 27 -17.16 -2.98 -3.05
CA TYR A 27 -16.14 -3.83 -2.45
C TYR A 27 -15.18 -4.39 -3.50
N VAL A 28 -15.72 -5.00 -4.57
CA VAL A 28 -14.91 -5.60 -5.64
C VAL A 28 -14.06 -4.55 -6.35
N THR A 29 -14.63 -3.37 -6.63
CA THR A 29 -13.89 -2.26 -7.25
C THR A 29 -12.76 -1.78 -6.34
N PHE A 30 -13.02 -1.64 -5.03
CA PHE A 30 -12.01 -1.22 -4.07
C PHE A 30 -10.89 -2.25 -3.92
N VAL A 31 -11.21 -3.56 -3.94
CA VAL A 31 -10.21 -4.64 -3.93
C VAL A 31 -9.34 -4.57 -5.18
N ILE A 32 -9.94 -4.44 -6.37
CA ILE A 32 -9.21 -4.35 -7.64
C ILE A 32 -8.31 -3.11 -7.67
N ALA A 33 -8.86 -1.94 -7.34
CA ALA A 33 -8.10 -0.69 -7.31
C ALA A 33 -6.97 -0.73 -6.27
N GLY A 34 -7.24 -1.28 -5.08
CA GLY A 34 -6.26 -1.46 -4.03
C GLY A 34 -5.13 -2.41 -4.44
N ALA A 35 -5.44 -3.49 -5.16
CA ALA A 35 -4.44 -4.41 -5.68
C ALA A 35 -3.52 -3.74 -6.71
N PHE A 36 -4.07 -2.97 -7.66
CA PHE A 36 -3.26 -2.25 -8.66
C PHE A 36 -2.33 -1.22 -8.03
N VAL A 37 -2.83 -0.46 -7.05
CA VAL A 37 -1.99 0.52 -6.33
C VAL A 37 -0.95 -0.18 -5.45
N GLY A 38 -1.38 -1.25 -4.75
CA GLY A 38 -0.53 -2.03 -3.86
C GLY A 38 0.64 -2.68 -4.57
N GLU A 39 0.43 -3.27 -5.75
CA GLU A 39 1.50 -3.85 -6.57
C GLU A 39 2.65 -2.86 -6.77
N ARG A 40 2.33 -1.64 -7.21
CA ARG A 40 3.35 -0.61 -7.50
C ARG A 40 4.06 -0.16 -6.24
N VAL A 41 3.31 0.13 -5.17
CA VAL A 41 3.91 0.60 -3.92
C VAL A 41 4.87 -0.44 -3.33
N VAL A 42 4.47 -1.71 -3.36
CA VAL A 42 5.31 -2.81 -2.86
C VAL A 42 6.54 -2.99 -3.75
N ASP A 43 6.40 -2.99 -5.07
CA ASP A 43 7.52 -3.11 -6.01
C ASP A 43 8.56 -2.00 -5.80
N TYR A 44 8.12 -0.74 -5.79
CA TYR A 44 9.00 0.41 -5.54
C TYR A 44 9.65 0.33 -4.16
N GLY A 45 8.90 -0.03 -3.13
CA GLY A 45 9.42 -0.14 -1.76
C GLY A 45 10.49 -1.21 -1.64
N VAL A 46 10.22 -2.41 -2.14
CA VAL A 46 11.15 -3.55 -2.11
C VAL A 46 12.39 -3.22 -2.94
N HIS A 47 12.22 -2.66 -4.14
CA HIS A 47 13.35 -2.30 -5.00
C HIS A 47 14.26 -1.29 -4.31
N LYS A 48 13.70 -0.24 -3.70
CA LYS A 48 14.49 0.78 -2.99
C LYS A 48 15.19 0.23 -1.75
N LEU A 49 14.52 -0.63 -0.99
CA LEU A 49 15.15 -1.32 0.15
C LEU A 49 16.29 -2.24 -0.29
N TRP A 50 16.12 -2.92 -1.43
CA TRP A 50 17.13 -3.78 -2.01
C TRP A 50 18.34 -2.99 -2.52
N GLU A 51 18.11 -1.90 -3.25
CA GLU A 51 19.16 -0.98 -3.70
C GLU A 51 19.95 -0.43 -2.50
N TYR A 52 19.25 -0.02 -1.44
CA TYR A 52 19.89 0.47 -0.22
C TYR A 52 20.73 -0.60 0.49
N ASN A 53 20.26 -1.85 0.51
CA ASN A 53 21.01 -2.94 1.14
C ASN A 53 22.24 -3.36 0.31
N ASN A 54 22.21 -3.19 -1.01
CA ASN A 54 23.23 -3.71 -1.92
C ASN A 54 24.10 -2.62 -2.58
N ILE A 55 24.18 -1.41 -2.00
CA ILE A 55 24.92 -0.25 -2.53
C ILE A 55 26.34 -0.62 -2.99
N GLY A 56 27.07 -1.43 -2.21
CA GLY A 56 28.44 -1.85 -2.54
C GLY A 56 28.57 -2.89 -3.66
N VAL A 57 27.51 -3.66 -3.94
CA VAL A 57 27.52 -4.70 -4.99
C VAL A 57 27.25 -4.09 -6.37
N TYR A 58 26.40 -3.07 -6.46
CA TYR A 58 26.13 -2.36 -7.72
C TYR A 58 27.27 -1.43 -8.18
N LEU A 59 28.11 -0.98 -7.23
CA LEU A 59 29.28 -0.16 -7.55
C LEU A 59 30.42 -0.97 -8.18
N LEU A 60 30.57 -2.26 -7.89
CA LEU A 60 31.66 -3.07 -8.43
C LEU A 60 31.61 -3.21 -9.97
N PRO A 61 30.47 -3.57 -10.61
CA PRO A 61 30.39 -3.58 -12.07
C PRO A 61 30.63 -2.19 -12.66
N SER A 62 29.99 -1.16 -12.10
CA SER A 62 30.04 0.21 -12.63
C SER A 62 31.47 0.80 -12.58
N VAL A 63 32.18 0.58 -11.48
CA VAL A 63 33.58 1.02 -11.30
C VAL A 63 34.52 0.21 -12.20
N ILE A 64 34.30 -1.10 -12.35
CA ILE A 64 35.10 -1.94 -13.26
C ILE A 64 34.89 -1.52 -14.72
N TYR A 65 33.66 -1.25 -15.16
CA TYR A 65 33.37 -0.77 -16.52
C TYR A 65 34.04 0.58 -16.82
N VAL A 66 34.14 1.48 -15.85
CA VAL A 66 34.87 2.75 -15.99
C VAL A 66 36.39 2.56 -15.99
N TYR A 67 36.92 1.56 -15.27
CA TYR A 67 38.35 1.27 -15.20
C TYR A 67 38.91 0.46 -16.39
N ILE A 68 38.04 -0.20 -17.16
CA ILE A 68 38.42 -1.03 -18.32
C ILE A 68 38.13 -0.32 -19.67
N SER A 69 37.47 0.85 -19.66
CA SER A 69 37.29 1.72 -20.83
C SER A 69 38.43 2.73 -20.99
#